data_AF-A0ABD3QC67-F1
#
_entry.id   AF-A0ABD3QC67-F1
#
_cell.length_a   1.000
_cell.length_b   1.000
_cell.length_c   1.000
_cell.angle_alpha   90.00
_cell.angle_beta   90.00
_cell.angle_gamma   90.00
#
_symmetry.space_group_name_H-M   'P 1'
#
loop_
_entity.id
_entity.type
_entity.pdbx_description
1 polymer ?
#
loop_
_entity_poly.entity_id
_entity_poly.type
_entity_poly.pdbx_seq_one_letter_code
_entity_poly.pdbx_strand_id
1 'polypeptide(L)'
;MPVRIINCTEQSAEPAAAKLKTSIIVSQQNSFESRKSNVVMDSDEDDPLLCQQEEDDDTTPIKQASEAVSNDGGACQQEMEMTKRRKRQFDYQKFNDKRIMSAQQERWNAVTMLPAMVYGAYFVLAGCWLGIENIEMARRQSEGRSVDNTAPTNLLGHWMALAATIFSDKEFDSEDTTTIISGCINFPWLTHLHAFPPLPVLAGALGIVVHAPFSFLYHWKYATKLHPSKRLEHWSRRLDHAFIHFASACMAYATSGNVPYFLVNVVYNLDCALKQFEEKVRPRRNQTRIAISILLYILPVLQRGDYRDFAQLILIFTLSGWFFIVYPIGGYSHAMFHVVVAFLPNVIMKSACKLEVSREQIELAARCAVRAGV
;
A
#
# COMPACT_ATOMS: atom_id res chain seq x y z
N MET A 1 43.46 -4.37 19.10
CA MET A 1 43.08 -2.94 19.16
C MET A 1 42.11 -2.74 20.32
N PRO A 2 42.30 -1.74 21.20
CA PRO A 2 41.47 -1.59 22.39
C PRO A 2 40.09 -1.00 22.01
N VAL A 3 39.04 -1.63 22.52
CA VAL A 3 37.65 -1.18 22.40
C VAL A 3 37.48 0.08 23.27
N ARG A 4 37.33 1.24 22.63
CA ARG A 4 36.87 2.46 23.31
C ARG A 4 35.36 2.38 23.49
N ILE A 5 34.93 2.19 24.73
CA ILE A 5 33.56 2.41 25.16
C ILE A 5 33.36 3.92 25.25
N ILE A 6 32.57 4.49 24.35
CA ILE A 6 32.17 5.90 24.38
C ILE A 6 30.94 6.00 25.28
N ASN A 7 31.13 6.55 26.49
CA ASN A 7 30.04 7.01 27.34
C ASN A 7 29.46 8.29 26.75
N CYS A 8 28.23 8.22 26.24
CA CYS A 8 27.44 9.41 25.91
C CYS A 8 26.77 9.92 27.18
N THR A 9 27.36 10.94 27.80
CA THR A 9 26.68 11.80 28.77
C THR A 9 25.77 12.80 28.05
N GLU A 10 24.50 12.82 28.45
CA GLU A 10 23.47 13.77 28.06
C GLU A 10 23.91 15.22 28.33
N GLN A 11 23.90 16.05 27.28
CA GLN A 11 23.79 17.50 27.42
C GLN A 11 22.40 17.92 26.95
N SER A 12 21.56 18.34 27.89
CA SER A 12 20.27 18.96 27.62
C SER A 12 20.49 20.36 27.04
N ALA A 13 20.00 20.61 25.83
CA ALA A 13 19.86 21.94 25.27
C ALA A 13 18.36 22.31 25.17
N GLU A 14 17.98 23.40 25.82
CA GLU A 14 16.68 24.07 25.68
C GLU A 14 16.44 24.51 24.22
N PRO A 15 15.21 24.41 23.69
CA PRO A 15 14.88 25.09 22.44
C PRO A 15 14.33 26.49 22.72
N ALA A 16 15.05 27.49 22.19
CA ALA A 16 14.58 28.86 22.04
C ALA A 16 13.38 28.92 21.08
N ALA A 17 12.29 29.53 21.55
CA ALA A 17 11.07 29.74 20.80
C ALA A 17 11.24 30.85 19.73
N ALA A 18 11.30 30.46 18.46
CA ALA A 18 11.20 31.38 17.33
C ALA A 18 9.75 31.45 16.83
N LYS A 19 9.12 32.61 17.04
CA LYS A 19 7.83 32.99 16.43
C LYS A 19 8.01 33.23 14.94
N LEU A 20 7.50 32.34 14.09
CA LEU A 20 7.33 32.61 12.66
C LEU A 20 5.86 33.01 12.38
N LYS A 21 5.67 34.25 11.96
CA LYS A 21 4.41 34.74 11.37
C LYS A 21 4.34 34.22 9.92
N THR A 22 3.44 33.28 9.64
CA THR A 22 3.11 32.89 8.26
C THR A 22 1.87 33.64 7.82
N SER A 23 2.08 34.62 6.94
CA SER A 23 1.04 35.37 6.24
C SER A 23 0.35 34.51 5.18
N ILE A 24 -0.95 34.72 5.11
CA ILE A 24 -1.96 34.08 4.28
C ILE A 24 -1.80 34.45 2.80
N ILE A 25 -1.78 33.47 1.91
CA ILE A 25 -2.29 33.60 0.54
C ILE A 25 -3.17 32.37 0.26
N VAL A 26 -4.48 32.54 0.50
CA VAL A 26 -5.53 31.65 0.03
C VAL A 26 -6.07 32.27 -1.25
N SER A 27 -5.80 31.64 -2.39
CA SER A 27 -6.33 32.04 -3.69
C SER A 27 -6.72 30.80 -4.47
N GLN A 28 -8.01 30.75 -4.83
CA GLN A 28 -8.64 29.89 -5.82
C GLN A 28 -8.81 28.39 -5.51
N GLN A 29 -9.92 28.07 -4.83
CA GLN A 29 -10.67 26.84 -5.08
C GLN A 29 -12.14 27.03 -4.63
N ASN A 30 -12.88 27.87 -5.36
CA ASN A 30 -14.32 28.03 -5.22
C ASN A 30 -14.95 28.11 -6.62
N SER A 31 -15.25 26.95 -7.21
CA SER A 31 -16.22 26.85 -8.31
C SER A 31 -16.63 25.40 -8.55
N PHE A 32 -17.13 24.68 -7.54
CA PHE A 32 -17.80 23.39 -7.78
C PHE A 32 -18.78 23.03 -6.65
N GLU A 33 -19.78 23.87 -6.39
CA GLU A 33 -21.02 23.45 -5.72
C GLU A 33 -22.20 24.22 -6.35
N SER A 34 -22.98 23.53 -7.19
CA SER A 34 -24.46 23.55 -7.16
C SER A 34 -25.01 22.73 -8.34
N ARG A 35 -24.96 21.40 -8.23
CA ARG A 35 -26.01 20.54 -8.77
C ARG A 35 -26.61 19.81 -7.58
N LYS A 36 -27.80 20.24 -7.15
CA LYS A 36 -28.67 19.42 -6.31
C LYS A 36 -29.09 18.22 -7.15
N SER A 37 -28.34 17.12 -7.07
CA SER A 37 -28.84 15.82 -7.49
C SER A 37 -29.80 15.35 -6.40
N ASN A 38 -31.08 15.23 -6.76
CA ASN A 38 -31.98 14.36 -6.03
C ASN A 38 -31.41 12.95 -6.16
N VAL A 39 -30.79 12.44 -5.09
CA VAL A 39 -30.37 11.05 -5.02
C VAL A 39 -31.63 10.21 -4.86
N VAL A 40 -32.25 9.87 -6.00
CA VAL A 40 -33.16 8.74 -6.09
C VAL A 40 -32.27 7.52 -5.85
N MET A 41 -32.45 6.85 -4.71
CA MET A 41 -31.88 5.52 -4.51
C MET A 41 -32.68 4.55 -5.38
N ASP A 42 -32.34 4.49 -6.67
CA ASP A 42 -32.78 3.42 -7.53
C ASP A 42 -32.24 2.11 -6.96
N SER A 43 -33.18 1.28 -6.51
CA SER A 43 -32.97 -0.14 -6.30
C SER A 43 -32.82 -0.77 -7.68
N ASP A 44 -31.61 -0.66 -8.25
CA ASP A 44 -31.30 -1.29 -9.53
C ASP A 44 -31.63 -2.78 -9.47
N GLU A 45 -32.49 -3.15 -10.40
CA GLU A 45 -32.82 -4.49 -10.85
C GLU A 45 -31.54 -5.28 -11.16
N ASP A 46 -31.61 -6.57 -10.87
CA ASP A 46 -30.57 -7.55 -11.17
C ASP A 46 -30.32 -7.59 -12.68
N ASP A 47 -29.08 -7.31 -13.09
CA ASP A 47 -28.54 -7.51 -14.43
C ASP A 47 -28.33 -9.03 -14.64
N PRO A 48 -29.12 -9.75 -15.46
CA PRO A 48 -29.01 -11.18 -15.61
C PRO A 48 -27.98 -11.51 -16.69
N LEU A 49 -26.71 -11.65 -16.30
CA LEU A 49 -25.67 -12.17 -17.19
C LEU A 49 -25.65 -13.70 -17.16
N LEU A 50 -26.03 -14.28 -18.31
CA LEU A 50 -25.52 -15.51 -18.93
C LEU A 50 -25.74 -16.85 -18.22
N CYS A 51 -26.86 -17.50 -18.58
CA CYS A 51 -26.85 -18.91 -18.97
C CYS A 51 -27.40 -19.01 -20.40
N GLN A 52 -26.52 -18.88 -21.39
CA GLN A 52 -26.73 -19.54 -22.68
C GLN A 52 -26.52 -21.04 -22.43
N GLN A 53 -27.59 -21.82 -22.53
CA GLN A 53 -27.49 -23.23 -22.88
C GLN A 53 -28.38 -23.50 -24.08
N GLU A 54 -27.76 -24.26 -24.97
CA GLU A 54 -28.07 -24.42 -26.39
C GLU A 54 -29.41 -25.10 -26.62
N GLU A 55 -30.05 -24.69 -27.71
CA GLU A 55 -31.15 -25.39 -28.36
C GLU A 55 -30.65 -26.74 -28.85
N ASP A 56 -31.27 -27.83 -28.39
CA ASP A 56 -31.31 -29.08 -29.14
C ASP A 56 -32.77 -29.44 -29.42
N ASP A 57 -33.06 -29.39 -30.71
CA ASP A 57 -34.26 -29.72 -31.45
C ASP A 57 -34.31 -31.24 -31.66
N ASP A 58 -35.32 -31.96 -31.13
CA ASP A 58 -35.98 -33.03 -31.90
C ASP A 58 -37.27 -33.58 -31.22
N THR A 59 -38.39 -33.21 -31.82
CA THR A 59 -39.56 -34.04 -32.21
C THR A 59 -40.07 -35.17 -31.30
N THR A 60 -41.29 -34.98 -30.74
CA THR A 60 -42.40 -35.94 -30.92
C THR A 60 -43.76 -35.30 -30.60
N PRO A 61 -44.84 -35.60 -31.36
CA PRO A 61 -46.14 -34.98 -31.18
C PRO A 61 -47.17 -35.90 -30.46
N ILE A 62 -48.30 -35.28 -30.08
CA ILE A 62 -49.61 -35.90 -29.76
C ILE A 62 -49.82 -36.33 -28.29
N LYS A 63 -50.57 -35.51 -27.52
CA LYS A 63 -52.02 -35.73 -27.29
C LYS A 63 -52.67 -34.60 -26.49
N GLN A 64 -53.90 -34.33 -26.88
CA GLN A 64 -54.78 -33.26 -26.43
C GLN A 64 -55.38 -33.49 -25.04
N ALA A 65 -55.82 -32.36 -24.49
CA ALA A 65 -57.09 -32.13 -23.81
C ALA A 65 -57.16 -32.25 -22.27
N SER A 66 -57.73 -31.15 -21.75
CA SER A 66 -58.43 -30.96 -20.48
C SER A 66 -57.63 -31.14 -19.20
N GLU A 67 -57.07 -30.04 -18.70
CA GLU A 67 -57.09 -29.71 -17.27
C GLU A 67 -56.91 -28.19 -17.11
N ALA A 68 -58.02 -27.46 -17.27
CA ALA A 68 -58.14 -26.10 -16.76
C ALA A 68 -58.37 -26.18 -15.25
N VAL A 69 -57.31 -26.47 -14.50
CA VAL A 69 -57.32 -26.51 -13.04
C VAL A 69 -56.51 -25.34 -12.51
N SER A 70 -57.24 -24.32 -12.07
CA SER A 70 -56.87 -23.28 -11.09
C SER A 70 -55.37 -22.98 -10.92
N ASN A 71 -54.81 -22.20 -11.84
CA ASN A 71 -53.44 -21.67 -11.77
C ASN A 71 -53.37 -20.37 -10.92
N ASP A 72 -53.98 -20.38 -9.73
CA ASP A 72 -54.08 -19.21 -8.83
C ASP A 72 -53.05 -19.25 -7.67
N GLY A 73 -52.13 -20.22 -7.69
CA GLY A 73 -51.11 -20.42 -6.64
C GLY A 73 -49.78 -19.66 -6.87
N GLY A 74 -49.55 -19.09 -8.06
CA GLY A 74 -48.25 -18.49 -8.43
C GLY A 74 -48.00 -17.10 -7.85
N ALA A 75 -49.05 -16.29 -7.68
CA ALA A 75 -48.90 -14.90 -7.21
C ALA A 75 -48.42 -14.81 -5.76
N CYS A 76 -48.88 -15.71 -4.90
CA CYS A 76 -48.52 -15.75 -3.47
C CYS A 76 -47.05 -16.13 -3.26
N GLN A 77 -46.50 -17.03 -4.09
CA GLN A 77 -45.07 -17.39 -4.02
C GLN A 77 -44.17 -16.27 -4.51
N GLN A 78 -44.54 -15.57 -5.58
CA GLN A 78 -43.77 -14.42 -6.10
C GLN A 78 -43.75 -13.25 -5.11
N GLU A 79 -44.87 -12.95 -4.44
CA GLU A 79 -44.93 -11.87 -3.45
C GLU A 79 -44.10 -12.20 -2.20
N MET A 80 -44.12 -13.47 -1.76
CA MET A 80 -43.30 -13.92 -0.63
C MET A 80 -41.81 -13.92 -0.96
N GLU A 81 -41.40 -14.27 -2.19
CA GLU A 81 -40.01 -14.13 -2.66
C GLU A 81 -39.59 -12.66 -2.78
N MET A 82 -40.41 -11.78 -3.35
CA MET A 82 -40.12 -10.35 -3.44
C MET A 82 -39.99 -9.71 -2.05
N THR A 83 -40.83 -10.11 -1.10
CA THR A 83 -40.76 -9.63 0.28
C THR A 83 -39.51 -10.15 1.00
N LYS A 84 -39.10 -11.40 0.72
CA LYS A 84 -37.86 -11.99 1.24
C LYS A 84 -36.61 -11.34 0.63
N ARG A 85 -36.66 -10.94 -0.66
CA ARG A 85 -35.61 -10.15 -1.32
C ARG A 85 -35.55 -8.71 -0.76
N ARG A 86 -36.68 -8.03 -0.57
CA ARG A 86 -36.75 -6.71 0.08
C ARG A 86 -36.19 -6.72 1.52
N LYS A 87 -36.48 -7.75 2.31
CA LYS A 87 -35.91 -7.89 3.67
C LYS A 87 -34.40 -8.13 3.70
N ARG A 88 -33.76 -8.43 2.56
CA ARG A 88 -32.29 -8.55 2.44
C ARG A 88 -31.61 -7.27 1.96
N GLN A 89 -32.35 -6.19 1.70
CA GLN A 89 -31.74 -4.93 1.30
C GLN A 89 -30.86 -4.41 2.44
N PHE A 90 -29.57 -4.29 2.15
CA PHE A 90 -28.58 -3.87 3.14
C PHE A 90 -28.85 -2.43 3.55
N ASP A 91 -29.22 -2.23 4.81
CA ASP A 91 -29.45 -0.90 5.39
C ASP A 91 -28.12 -0.15 5.52
N TYR A 92 -27.80 0.60 4.47
CA TYR A 92 -26.57 1.37 4.33
C TYR A 92 -26.46 2.48 5.39
N GLN A 93 -27.58 3.13 5.72
CA GLN A 93 -27.61 4.21 6.68
C GLN A 93 -27.28 3.66 8.07
N LYS A 94 -27.96 2.59 8.50
CA LYS A 94 -27.66 1.92 9.76
C LYS A 94 -26.23 1.39 9.85
N PHE A 95 -25.66 0.93 8.74
CA PHE A 95 -24.24 0.53 8.70
C PHE A 95 -23.30 1.72 8.93
N ASN A 96 -23.59 2.87 8.33
CA ASN A 96 -22.78 4.08 8.48
C ASN A 96 -22.95 4.73 9.85
N ASP A 97 -24.16 4.77 10.39
CA ASP A 97 -24.47 5.37 11.68
C ASP A 97 -23.68 4.67 12.81
N LYS A 98 -23.55 3.34 12.73
CA LYS A 98 -22.70 2.54 13.63
C LYS A 98 -21.21 2.86 13.54
N ARG A 99 -20.77 3.52 12.47
CA ARG A 99 -19.36 3.83 12.16
C ARG A 99 -19.08 5.34 12.18
N ILE A 100 -20.02 6.14 12.69
CA ILE A 100 -19.76 7.56 12.95
C ILE A 100 -18.69 7.67 14.04
N MET A 101 -17.70 8.51 13.80
CA MET A 101 -16.59 8.76 14.71
C MET A 101 -16.64 10.21 15.18
N SER A 102 -16.29 10.43 16.45
CA SER A 102 -16.14 11.76 16.99
C SER A 102 -14.91 12.45 16.40
N ALA A 103 -14.86 13.78 16.45
CA ALA A 103 -13.69 14.55 16.02
C ALA A 103 -12.40 14.08 16.69
N GLN A 104 -12.46 13.71 17.99
CA GLN A 104 -11.31 13.19 18.73
C GLN A 104 -10.86 11.82 18.20
N GLN A 105 -11.80 10.91 17.90
CA GLN A 105 -11.47 9.61 17.31
C GLN A 105 -10.81 9.76 15.93
N GLU A 106 -11.29 10.70 15.10
CA GLU A 106 -10.66 10.99 13.80
C GLU A 106 -9.25 11.59 13.94
N ARG A 107 -8.98 12.40 14.98
CA ARG A 107 -7.60 12.86 15.25
C ARG A 107 -6.68 11.70 15.59
N TRP A 108 -7.16 10.76 16.40
CA TRP A 108 -6.40 9.56 16.73
C TRP A 108 -6.12 8.72 15.49
N ASN A 109 -7.11 8.52 14.61
CA ASN A 109 -6.92 7.83 13.34
C ASN A 109 -5.82 8.50 12.50
N ALA A 110 -5.78 9.83 12.43
CA ALA A 110 -4.74 10.56 11.71
C ALA A 110 -3.35 10.34 12.34
N VAL A 111 -3.23 10.51 13.66
CA VAL A 111 -1.94 10.40 14.37
C VAL A 111 -1.37 8.99 14.30
N THR A 112 -2.20 7.95 14.40
CA THR A 112 -1.73 6.57 14.37
C THR A 112 -1.21 6.11 13.01
N MET A 113 -1.31 6.93 11.95
CA MET A 113 -0.67 6.67 10.65
C MET A 113 0.82 7.03 10.62
N LEU A 114 1.27 7.94 11.50
CA LEU A 114 2.64 8.46 11.47
C LEU A 114 3.72 7.39 11.75
N PRO A 115 3.55 6.44 12.69
CA PRO A 115 4.59 5.45 12.98
C PRO A 115 5.01 4.62 11.76
N ALA A 116 4.05 4.19 10.94
CA ALA A 116 4.35 3.40 9.74
C ALA A 116 5.19 4.20 8.73
N MET A 117 4.80 5.47 8.48
CA MET A 117 5.50 6.40 7.59
C MET A 117 6.92 6.68 8.07
N VAL A 118 7.07 7.05 9.35
CA VAL A 118 8.37 7.35 9.95
C VAL A 118 9.26 6.12 9.91
N TYR A 119 8.74 4.93 10.22
CA TYR A 119 9.49 3.69 10.14
C TYR A 119 9.93 3.36 8.70
N GLY A 120 9.05 3.53 7.70
CA GLY A 120 9.39 3.32 6.29
C GLY A 120 10.55 4.21 5.83
N ALA A 121 10.49 5.50 6.15
CA ALA A 121 11.57 6.44 5.86
C ALA A 121 12.85 6.10 6.63
N TYR A 122 12.74 5.83 7.94
CA TYR A 122 13.85 5.47 8.81
C TYR A 122 14.58 4.21 8.30
N PHE A 123 13.84 3.16 7.94
CA PHE A 123 14.43 1.90 7.50
C PHE A 123 15.35 2.07 6.28
N VAL A 124 14.96 2.94 5.35
CA VAL A 124 15.75 3.28 4.17
C VAL A 124 16.95 4.17 4.53
N LEU A 125 16.70 5.29 5.21
CA LEU A 125 17.71 6.32 5.48
C LEU A 125 18.78 5.86 6.49
N ALA A 126 18.40 5.03 7.45
CA ALA A 126 19.30 4.47 8.46
C ALA A 126 19.99 3.19 7.99
N GLY A 127 19.84 2.77 6.73
CA GLY A 127 20.52 1.59 6.19
C GLY A 127 20.08 0.27 6.85
N CYS A 128 18.88 0.19 7.45
CA CYS A 128 18.39 -1.01 8.13
C CYS A 128 18.19 -2.22 7.20
N TRP A 129 18.24 -1.99 5.90
CA TRP A 129 18.21 -3.02 4.86
C TRP A 129 19.59 -3.68 4.61
N LEU A 130 20.68 -3.11 5.13
CA LEU A 130 22.04 -3.65 5.05
C LEU A 130 22.40 -4.30 6.38
N GLY A 131 22.31 -5.62 6.45
CA GLY A 131 22.67 -6.38 7.65
C GLY A 131 24.19 -6.44 7.90
N ILE A 132 24.59 -6.50 9.17
CA ILE A 132 25.99 -6.55 9.62
C ILE A 132 26.72 -7.76 9.03
N GLU A 133 26.01 -8.89 8.91
CA GLU A 133 26.52 -10.12 8.31
C GLU A 133 27.00 -9.94 6.86
N ASN A 134 26.36 -9.07 6.09
CA ASN A 134 26.76 -8.77 4.72
C ASN A 134 28.06 -7.95 4.69
N ILE A 135 28.21 -7.00 5.62
CA ILE A 135 29.41 -6.18 5.77
C ILE A 135 30.59 -7.06 6.20
N GLU A 136 30.40 -7.94 7.18
CA GLU A 136 31.44 -8.88 7.61
C GLU A 136 31.86 -9.84 6.50
N MET A 137 30.90 -10.33 5.71
CA MET A 137 31.19 -11.19 4.56
C MET A 137 32.02 -10.44 3.51
N ALA A 138 31.63 -9.19 3.18
CA ALA A 138 32.38 -8.35 2.25
C ALA A 138 33.80 -8.04 2.75
N ARG A 139 33.97 -7.82 4.07
CA ARG A 139 35.28 -7.59 4.69
C ARG A 139 36.20 -8.81 4.53
N ARG A 140 35.73 -10.02 4.86
CA ARG A 140 36.51 -11.26 4.69
C ARG A 140 36.91 -11.48 3.22
N GLN A 141 36.02 -11.18 2.29
CA GLN A 141 36.32 -11.26 0.86
C GLN A 141 37.40 -10.25 0.42
N SER A 142 37.43 -9.06 1.03
CA SER A 142 38.46 -8.05 0.75
C SER A 142 39.84 -8.41 1.32
N GLU A 143 39.88 -9.11 2.45
CA GLU A 143 41.13 -9.58 3.08
C GLU A 143 41.77 -10.76 2.33
N GLY A 144 40.95 -11.61 1.70
CA GLY A 144 41.41 -12.81 1.01
C GLY A 144 41.84 -12.64 -0.46
N ARG A 145 41.58 -11.48 -1.09
CA ARG A 145 41.95 -11.22 -2.49
C ARG A 145 43.11 -10.24 -2.56
N SER A 146 44.26 -10.67 -3.11
CA SER A 146 45.17 -9.72 -3.74
C SER A 146 44.40 -9.06 -4.87
N VAL A 147 44.37 -7.73 -4.90
CA VAL A 147 43.53 -6.94 -5.81
C VAL A 147 43.95 -7.18 -7.27
N ASP A 148 43.33 -8.16 -7.93
CA ASP A 148 43.28 -8.19 -9.38
C ASP A 148 42.22 -7.18 -9.83
N ASN A 149 42.69 -6.09 -10.45
CA ASN A 149 41.90 -4.92 -10.85
C ASN A 149 40.92 -5.18 -12.02
N THR A 150 40.68 -6.42 -12.40
CA THR A 150 39.75 -6.79 -13.49
C THR A 150 38.36 -7.06 -12.93
N ALA A 151 37.66 -6.00 -12.53
CA ALA A 151 36.25 -6.09 -12.15
C ALA A 151 35.38 -6.31 -13.41
N PRO A 152 34.55 -7.35 -13.47
CA PRO A 152 33.52 -7.47 -14.50
C PRO A 152 32.49 -6.35 -14.31
N THR A 153 32.11 -5.71 -15.42
CA THR A 153 31.07 -4.69 -15.49
C THR A 153 29.71 -5.35 -15.23
N ASN A 154 29.17 -5.16 -14.02
CA ASN A 154 27.92 -5.78 -13.56
C ASN A 154 26.68 -5.16 -14.22
N LEU A 155 25.60 -5.94 -14.30
CA LEU A 155 24.28 -5.64 -14.90
C LEU A 155 23.63 -4.33 -14.38
N LEU A 156 23.89 -3.94 -13.14
CA LEU A 156 23.45 -2.67 -12.55
C LEU A 156 24.10 -1.45 -13.24
N GLY A 157 25.35 -1.60 -13.71
CA GLY A 157 26.01 -0.60 -14.55
C GLY A 157 25.29 -0.41 -15.88
N HIS A 158 24.68 -1.47 -16.42
CA HIS A 158 23.87 -1.40 -17.64
C HIS A 158 22.55 -0.67 -17.41
N TRP A 159 21.88 -0.87 -16.27
CA TRP A 159 20.63 -0.16 -15.94
C TRP A 159 20.84 1.30 -15.54
N MET A 160 21.91 1.60 -14.79
CA MET A 160 22.28 2.97 -14.48
C MET A 160 22.79 3.70 -15.73
N ALA A 161 23.52 3.03 -16.63
CA ALA A 161 23.84 3.56 -17.95
C ALA A 161 22.57 3.77 -18.79
N LEU A 162 21.61 2.85 -18.79
CA LEU A 162 20.34 3.01 -19.51
C LEU A 162 19.51 4.17 -18.95
N ALA A 163 19.41 4.31 -17.63
CA ALA A 163 18.72 5.43 -16.99
C ALA A 163 19.46 6.76 -17.26
N ALA A 164 20.79 6.78 -17.19
CA ALA A 164 21.59 7.95 -17.56
C ALA A 164 21.44 8.30 -19.05
N THR A 165 21.32 7.32 -19.95
CA THR A 165 21.11 7.52 -21.39
C THR A 165 19.68 8.00 -21.69
N ILE A 166 18.69 7.55 -20.92
CA ILE A 166 17.27 7.96 -21.09
C ILE A 166 17.03 9.38 -20.55
N PHE A 167 17.76 9.82 -19.52
CA PHE A 167 17.49 11.08 -18.81
C PHE A 167 18.59 12.16 -18.93
N SER A 168 19.72 11.89 -19.61
CA SER A 168 20.79 12.87 -19.81
C SER A 168 21.01 13.16 -21.30
N ASP A 169 20.43 14.27 -21.78
CA ASP A 169 20.71 14.87 -23.10
C ASP A 169 22.06 15.64 -23.13
N LYS A 170 22.90 15.49 -22.11
CA LYS A 170 24.17 16.22 -22.00
C LYS A 170 25.34 15.27 -21.88
N GLU A 171 26.28 15.40 -22.82
CA GLU A 171 27.67 14.96 -22.69
C GLU A 171 28.19 15.48 -21.35
N PHE A 172 28.44 14.56 -20.41
CA PHE A 172 28.96 14.86 -19.10
C PHE A 172 30.48 14.70 -19.16
N ASP A 173 31.21 15.81 -19.01
CA ASP A 173 32.67 15.84 -19.06
C ASP A 173 33.29 14.87 -18.03
N SER A 174 34.22 14.05 -18.50
CA SER A 174 34.51 12.72 -17.94
C SER A 174 35.49 12.66 -16.76
N GLU A 175 35.94 13.78 -16.18
CA GLU A 175 37.06 13.74 -15.21
C GLU A 175 36.65 13.49 -13.74
N ASP A 176 35.40 13.76 -13.35
CA ASP A 176 34.91 13.49 -11.97
C ASP A 176 34.07 12.18 -11.88
N THR A 177 34.00 11.43 -12.98
CA THR A 177 33.12 10.26 -13.15
C THR A 177 33.59 9.03 -12.38
N THR A 178 34.86 8.96 -11.95
CA THR A 178 35.41 7.79 -11.22
C THR A 178 34.72 7.55 -9.88
N THR A 179 34.16 8.59 -9.26
CA THR A 179 33.43 8.45 -7.99
C THR A 179 32.02 7.90 -8.19
N ILE A 180 31.32 8.31 -9.26
CA ILE A 180 29.96 7.87 -9.59
C ILE A 180 29.97 6.44 -10.18
N ILE A 181 31.03 6.05 -10.89
CA ILE A 181 31.18 4.70 -11.46
C ILE A 181 31.17 3.61 -10.37
N SER A 182 31.49 3.93 -9.12
CA SER A 182 31.55 2.94 -8.04
C SER A 182 30.19 2.52 -7.47
N GLY A 183 29.11 3.28 -7.72
CA GLY A 183 27.80 3.06 -7.12
C GLY A 183 27.73 3.27 -5.60
N CYS A 184 28.84 3.68 -4.97
CA CYS A 184 28.90 4.01 -3.55
C CYS A 184 28.40 5.44 -3.30
N ILE A 185 27.71 5.62 -2.19
CA ILE A 185 27.21 6.92 -1.71
C ILE A 185 28.00 7.32 -0.48
N ASN A 186 28.50 8.56 -0.47
CA ASN A 186 29.22 9.14 0.67
C ASN A 186 28.65 10.52 1.00
N PHE A 187 27.49 10.54 1.65
CA PHE A 187 26.89 11.78 2.16
C PHE A 187 27.18 11.94 3.66
N PRO A 188 27.76 13.07 4.12
CA PRO A 188 28.09 13.28 5.53
C PRO A 188 26.89 13.15 6.48
N TRP A 189 25.68 13.46 6.02
CA TRP A 189 24.45 13.39 6.83
C TRP A 189 23.68 12.06 6.69
N LEU A 190 24.06 11.18 5.75
CA LEU A 190 23.50 9.82 5.60
C LEU A 190 24.61 8.78 5.77
N THR A 191 25.23 8.76 6.96
CA THR A 191 26.40 7.91 7.26
C THR A 191 26.14 6.41 7.10
N HIS A 192 24.88 5.98 7.10
CA HIS A 192 24.48 4.57 6.95
C HIS A 192 24.01 4.22 5.54
N LEU A 193 23.93 5.19 4.63
CA LEU A 193 23.50 4.96 3.25
C LEU A 193 24.74 4.86 2.35
N HIS A 194 25.37 3.69 2.35
CA HIS A 194 26.61 3.44 1.58
C HIS A 194 26.39 3.17 0.09
N ALA A 195 25.17 2.84 -0.31
CA ALA A 195 24.71 2.72 -1.69
C ALA A 195 23.18 2.89 -1.73
N PHE A 196 22.57 2.94 -2.92
CA PHE A 196 21.11 2.94 -3.02
C PHE A 196 20.51 1.63 -2.45
N PRO A 197 19.34 1.66 -1.79
CA PRO A 197 18.68 0.43 -1.35
C PRO A 197 18.19 -0.40 -2.54
N PRO A 198 17.99 -1.72 -2.37
CA PRO A 198 17.35 -2.56 -3.38
C PRO A 198 16.00 -2.01 -3.84
N LEU A 199 15.69 -2.12 -5.13
CA LEU A 199 14.42 -1.63 -5.69
C LEU A 199 13.18 -2.19 -4.97
N PRO A 200 13.11 -3.48 -4.58
CA PRO A 200 11.98 -3.98 -3.80
C PRO A 200 11.82 -3.29 -2.43
N VAL A 201 12.93 -2.97 -1.75
CA VAL A 201 12.91 -2.24 -0.47
C VAL A 201 12.41 -0.81 -0.69
N LEU A 202 12.92 -0.12 -1.72
CA LEU A 202 12.48 1.23 -2.08
C LEU A 202 11.00 1.26 -2.44
N ALA A 203 10.50 0.27 -3.21
CA ALA A 203 9.08 0.19 -3.55
C ALA A 203 8.21 0.04 -2.30
N GLY A 204 8.57 -0.86 -1.39
CA GLY A 204 7.86 -1.03 -0.11
C GLY A 204 7.80 0.28 0.69
N ALA A 205 8.94 0.93 0.87
CA ALA A 205 9.04 2.21 1.56
C ALA A 205 8.23 3.32 0.88
N LEU A 206 8.32 3.43 -0.46
CA LEU A 206 7.58 4.41 -1.25
C LEU A 206 6.06 4.24 -1.08
N GLY A 207 5.56 3.01 -1.18
CA GLY A 207 4.14 2.71 -0.97
C GLY A 207 3.64 3.21 0.38
N ILE A 208 4.41 3.00 1.45
CA ILE A 208 4.06 3.42 2.82
C ILE A 208 4.11 4.95 2.95
N VAL A 209 5.24 5.55 2.56
CA VAL A 209 5.52 6.97 2.76
C VAL A 209 4.59 7.84 1.93
N VAL A 210 4.21 7.40 0.72
CA VAL A 210 3.31 8.15 -0.15
C VAL A 210 1.85 8.00 0.27
N HIS A 211 1.41 6.82 0.73
CA HIS A 211 0.03 6.63 1.19
C HIS A 211 -0.31 7.42 2.46
N ALA A 212 0.60 7.44 3.45
CA ALA A 212 0.32 7.99 4.77
C ALA A 212 -0.13 9.47 4.77
N PRO A 213 0.45 10.40 3.98
CA PRO A 213 -0.02 11.77 3.86
C PRO A 213 -1.49 11.90 3.43
N PHE A 214 -1.95 11.08 2.49
CA PHE A 214 -3.34 11.12 2.02
C PHE A 214 -4.31 10.61 3.07
N SER A 215 -3.93 9.55 3.78
CA SER A 215 -4.71 9.01 4.89
C SER A 215 -4.79 9.98 6.07
N PHE A 216 -3.65 10.58 6.43
CA PHE A 216 -3.59 11.64 7.44
C PHE A 216 -4.48 12.82 7.05
N LEU A 217 -4.37 13.31 5.81
CA LEU A 217 -5.16 14.42 5.32
C LEU A 217 -6.67 14.10 5.36
N TYR A 218 -7.05 12.89 4.99
CA TYR A 218 -8.41 12.41 5.10
C TYR A 218 -8.88 12.50 6.55
N HIS A 219 -8.28 11.78 7.49
CA HIS A 219 -8.74 11.79 8.88
C HIS A 219 -8.68 13.17 9.53
N TRP A 220 -7.65 13.97 9.24
CA TRP A 220 -7.51 15.31 9.79
C TRP A 220 -8.59 16.28 9.31
N LYS A 221 -8.97 16.24 8.03
CA LYS A 221 -10.07 17.06 7.50
C LYS A 221 -11.41 16.70 8.16
N TYR A 222 -11.64 15.42 8.43
CA TYR A 222 -12.85 14.95 9.09
C TYR A 222 -12.92 15.37 10.55
N ALA A 223 -11.79 15.36 11.24
CA ALA A 223 -11.70 15.84 12.60
C ALA A 223 -11.96 17.35 12.78
N THR A 224 -11.89 18.15 11.70
CA THR A 224 -11.82 19.62 11.82
C THR A 224 -12.87 20.37 11.01
N LYS A 225 -13.26 19.89 9.84
CA LYS A 225 -14.06 20.68 8.88
C LYS A 225 -15.28 19.98 8.33
N LEU A 226 -15.27 18.64 8.24
CA LEU A 226 -16.31 17.94 7.51
C LEU A 226 -17.50 17.53 8.39
N HIS A 227 -18.71 17.80 7.89
CA HIS A 227 -19.92 17.27 8.50
C HIS A 227 -20.01 15.73 8.29
N PRO A 228 -20.46 14.94 9.30
CA PRO A 228 -20.52 13.48 9.20
C PRO A 228 -21.29 12.94 7.99
N SER A 229 -22.32 13.65 7.52
CA SER A 229 -23.14 13.22 6.37
C SER A 229 -22.39 13.25 5.03
N LYS A 230 -21.40 14.13 4.84
CA LYS A 230 -20.65 14.22 3.57
C LYS A 230 -19.49 13.20 3.48
N ARG A 231 -19.46 12.21 4.39
CA ARG A 231 -18.29 11.36 4.62
C ARG A 231 -17.92 10.39 3.49
N LEU A 232 -18.90 9.93 2.75
CA LEU A 232 -18.66 8.88 1.75
C LEU A 232 -18.27 9.48 0.40
N GLU A 233 -18.69 10.72 0.17
CA GLU A 233 -18.55 11.40 -1.12
C GLU A 233 -17.31 12.29 -1.17
N HIS A 234 -16.76 12.68 -0.01
CA HIS A 234 -15.63 13.60 0.01
C HIS A 234 -14.38 13.02 -0.68
N TRP A 235 -13.79 13.83 -1.57
CA TRP A 235 -12.66 13.44 -2.41
C TRP A 235 -11.46 12.90 -1.63
N SER A 236 -11.17 13.42 -0.43
CA SER A 236 -9.99 12.99 0.33
C SER A 236 -10.07 11.53 0.76
N ARG A 237 -11.28 11.00 0.98
CA ARG A 237 -11.50 9.59 1.28
C ARG A 237 -11.25 8.72 0.05
N ARG A 238 -11.75 9.17 -1.11
CA ARG A 238 -11.53 8.48 -2.40
C ARG A 238 -10.04 8.41 -2.72
N LEU A 239 -9.32 9.50 -2.43
CA LEU A 239 -7.88 9.59 -2.59
C LEU A 239 -7.15 8.64 -1.63
N ASP A 240 -7.48 8.64 -0.33
CA ASP A 240 -6.95 7.68 0.65
C ASP A 240 -7.10 6.22 0.17
N HIS A 241 -8.32 5.81 -0.20
CA HIS A 241 -8.56 4.48 -0.75
C HIS A 241 -7.81 4.18 -2.05
N ALA A 242 -7.66 5.16 -2.95
CA ALA A 242 -6.87 5.00 -4.17
C ALA A 242 -5.38 4.75 -3.84
N PHE A 243 -4.86 5.44 -2.82
CA PHE A 243 -3.49 5.25 -2.36
C PHE A 243 -3.26 3.97 -1.56
N ILE A 244 -4.30 3.35 -0.99
CA ILE A 244 -4.23 1.95 -0.50
C ILE A 244 -3.88 0.99 -1.64
N HIS A 245 -4.48 1.17 -2.82
CA HIS A 245 -4.20 0.36 -4.00
C HIS A 245 -2.81 0.64 -4.59
N PHE A 246 -2.39 1.92 -4.64
CA PHE A 246 -1.01 2.28 -4.98
C PHE A 246 -0.01 1.57 -4.06
N ALA A 247 -0.19 1.70 -2.73
CA ALA A 247 0.66 1.04 -1.76
C ALA A 247 0.65 -0.49 -1.96
N SER A 248 -0.52 -1.09 -2.22
CA SER A 248 -0.64 -2.53 -2.46
C SER A 248 0.15 -3.01 -3.68
N ALA A 249 0.16 -2.24 -4.78
CA ALA A 249 0.98 -2.55 -5.95
C ALA A 249 2.48 -2.48 -5.63
N CYS A 250 2.91 -1.44 -4.89
CA CYS A 250 4.28 -1.33 -4.39
C CYS A 250 4.67 -2.51 -3.49
N MET A 251 3.78 -2.92 -2.58
CA MET A 251 3.99 -4.08 -1.71
C MET A 251 4.12 -5.37 -2.49
N ALA A 252 3.35 -5.55 -3.56
CA ALA A 252 3.43 -6.72 -4.42
C ALA A 252 4.82 -6.85 -5.08
N TYR A 253 5.44 -5.74 -5.47
CA TYR A 253 6.82 -5.76 -5.95
C TYR A 253 7.81 -6.00 -4.80
N ALA A 254 7.60 -5.33 -3.65
CA ALA A 254 8.46 -5.49 -2.48
C ALA A 254 8.54 -6.94 -1.98
N THR A 255 7.45 -7.72 -2.10
CA THR A 255 7.41 -9.12 -1.66
C THR A 255 7.73 -10.15 -2.74
N SER A 256 7.69 -9.78 -4.03
CA SER A 256 7.95 -10.72 -5.13
C SER A 256 9.30 -10.51 -5.81
N GLY A 257 9.79 -9.26 -5.88
CA GLY A 257 10.94 -8.88 -6.72
C GLY A 257 10.74 -9.11 -8.22
N ASN A 258 9.54 -9.52 -8.64
CA ASN A 258 9.24 -9.98 -9.99
C ASN A 258 8.52 -8.87 -10.77
N VAL A 259 9.18 -8.34 -11.81
CA VAL A 259 8.66 -7.21 -12.61
C VAL A 259 7.37 -7.57 -13.35
N PRO A 260 7.26 -8.70 -14.08
CA PRO A 260 5.99 -9.11 -14.69
C PRO A 260 4.83 -9.20 -13.68
N TYR A 261 5.06 -9.80 -12.51
CA TYR A 261 4.07 -9.91 -11.44
C TYR A 261 3.64 -8.53 -10.93
N PHE A 262 4.60 -7.62 -10.76
CA PHE A 262 4.33 -6.23 -10.38
C PHE A 262 3.46 -5.52 -11.42
N LEU A 263 3.74 -5.64 -12.72
CA LEU A 263 2.95 -4.99 -13.76
C LEU A 263 1.49 -5.46 -13.77
N VAL A 264 1.24 -6.77 -13.60
CA VAL A 264 -0.12 -7.31 -13.45
C VAL A 264 -0.82 -6.69 -12.24
N ASN A 265 -0.11 -6.58 -11.12
CA ASN A 265 -0.64 -5.94 -9.91
C ASN A 265 -0.89 -4.45 -10.08
N VAL A 266 -0.06 -3.73 -10.83
CA VAL A 266 -0.26 -2.31 -11.16
C VAL A 266 -1.54 -2.14 -11.96
N VAL A 267 -1.76 -2.94 -13.00
CA VAL A 267 -2.99 -2.86 -13.81
C VAL A 267 -4.23 -3.10 -12.94
N TYR A 268 -4.22 -4.16 -12.13
CA TYR A 268 -5.34 -4.48 -11.23
C TYR A 268 -5.60 -3.37 -10.19
N ASN A 269 -4.55 -2.89 -9.51
CA ASN A 269 -4.70 -1.85 -8.49
C ASN A 269 -5.04 -0.49 -9.08
N LEU A 270 -4.59 -0.19 -10.30
CA LEU A 270 -4.97 1.03 -11.02
C LEU A 270 -6.46 1.02 -11.37
N ASP A 271 -7.01 -0.09 -11.88
CA ASP A 271 -8.47 -0.21 -12.05
C ASP A 271 -9.19 0.04 -10.72
N CYS A 272 -8.76 -0.63 -9.65
CA CYS A 272 -9.38 -0.48 -8.33
C CYS A 272 -9.31 0.97 -7.80
N ALA A 273 -8.21 1.67 -8.05
CA ALA A 273 -8.01 3.07 -7.68
C ALA A 273 -8.93 4.00 -8.49
N LEU A 274 -9.00 3.84 -9.81
CA LEU A 274 -9.90 4.61 -10.68
C LEU A 274 -11.36 4.45 -10.26
N LYS A 275 -11.73 3.24 -9.84
CA LYS A 275 -13.09 2.93 -9.36
C LYS A 275 -13.46 3.62 -8.05
N GLN A 276 -12.49 4.15 -7.28
CA GLN A 276 -12.81 5.00 -6.11
C GLN A 276 -13.41 6.35 -6.50
N PHE A 277 -13.23 6.76 -7.76
CA PHE A 277 -13.72 8.04 -8.26
C PHE A 277 -15.07 7.94 -8.99
N GLU A 278 -15.68 6.76 -9.07
CA GLU A 278 -17.05 6.60 -9.56
C GLU A 278 -18.06 7.36 -8.67
N GLU A 279 -19.18 7.81 -9.24
CA GLU A 279 -20.21 8.54 -8.50
C GLU A 279 -20.79 7.70 -7.36
N LYS A 280 -21.15 6.44 -7.65
CA LYS A 280 -21.77 5.48 -6.71
C LYS A 280 -20.70 4.68 -5.95
N VAL A 281 -20.54 4.97 -4.66
CA VAL A 281 -19.63 4.22 -3.78
C VAL A 281 -20.24 2.87 -3.38
N ARG A 282 -19.54 1.76 -3.65
CA ARG A 282 -19.96 0.39 -3.29
C ARG A 282 -19.01 -0.22 -2.24
N PRO A 283 -19.27 -0.06 -0.92
CA PRO A 283 -18.29 -0.41 0.13
C PRO A 283 -17.89 -1.88 0.15
N ARG A 284 -18.83 -2.81 -0.06
CA ARG A 284 -18.53 -4.26 -0.07
C ARG A 284 -17.58 -4.62 -1.20
N ARG A 285 -17.83 -4.13 -2.41
CA ARG A 285 -16.95 -4.34 -3.58
C ARG A 285 -15.56 -3.76 -3.32
N ASN A 286 -15.49 -2.58 -2.68
CA ASN A 286 -14.22 -1.98 -2.32
C ASN A 286 -13.44 -2.84 -1.29
N GLN A 287 -14.11 -3.34 -0.26
CA GLN A 287 -13.49 -4.24 0.71
C GLN A 287 -12.97 -5.52 0.06
N THR A 288 -13.72 -6.13 -0.85
CA THR A 288 -13.27 -7.29 -1.63
C THR A 288 -12.02 -6.96 -2.46
N ARG A 289 -11.99 -5.80 -3.13
CA ARG A 289 -10.83 -5.37 -3.91
C ARG A 289 -9.57 -5.19 -3.07
N ILE A 290 -9.71 -4.57 -1.90
CA ILE A 290 -8.60 -4.42 -0.94
C ILE A 290 -8.14 -5.79 -0.45
N ALA A 291 -9.06 -6.68 -0.09
CA ALA A 291 -8.72 -8.04 0.34
C ALA A 291 -7.94 -8.81 -0.74
N ILE A 292 -8.38 -8.75 -2.00
CA ILE A 292 -7.65 -9.34 -3.13
C ILE A 292 -6.27 -8.69 -3.28
N SER A 293 -6.16 -7.36 -3.15
CA SER A 293 -4.87 -6.65 -3.22
C SER A 293 -3.91 -7.13 -2.14
N ILE A 294 -4.40 -7.35 -0.91
CA ILE A 294 -3.64 -7.94 0.20
C ILE A 294 -3.17 -9.35 -0.15
N LEU A 295 -4.09 -10.20 -0.64
CA LEU A 295 -3.75 -11.57 -1.04
C LEU A 295 -2.62 -11.58 -2.08
N LEU A 296 -2.71 -10.71 -3.09
CA LEU A 296 -1.71 -10.64 -4.14
C LEU A 296 -0.31 -10.31 -3.61
N TYR A 297 -0.13 -9.41 -2.64
CA TYR A 297 1.23 -9.17 -2.14
C TYR A 297 1.70 -10.12 -1.03
N ILE A 298 0.82 -10.87 -0.36
CA ILE A 298 1.27 -11.90 0.62
C ILE A 298 1.59 -13.24 -0.04
N LEU A 299 0.96 -13.58 -1.17
CA LEU A 299 1.15 -14.85 -1.87
C LEU A 299 2.62 -15.12 -2.28
N PRO A 300 3.37 -14.14 -2.81
CA PRO A 300 4.80 -14.32 -3.11
C PRO A 300 5.65 -14.70 -1.90
N VAL A 301 5.29 -14.23 -0.69
CA VAL A 301 6.00 -14.61 0.55
C VAL A 301 5.78 -16.09 0.87
N LEU A 302 4.53 -16.57 0.70
CA LEU A 302 4.21 -17.99 0.86
C LEU A 302 4.91 -18.85 -0.21
N GLN A 303 4.88 -18.42 -1.47
CA GLN A 303 5.49 -19.15 -2.59
C GLN A 303 7.01 -19.33 -2.43
N ARG A 304 7.70 -18.34 -1.83
CA ARG A 304 9.14 -18.43 -1.53
C ARG A 304 9.47 -19.34 -0.34
N GLY A 305 8.47 -19.82 0.41
CA GLY A 305 8.68 -20.62 1.61
C GLY A 305 9.09 -19.81 2.85
N ASP A 306 8.92 -18.48 2.83
CA ASP A 306 9.19 -17.59 3.96
C ASP A 306 8.06 -17.67 5.02
N TYR A 307 7.82 -18.87 5.56
CA TYR A 307 6.65 -19.17 6.41
C TYR A 307 6.57 -18.30 7.67
N ARG A 308 7.71 -17.90 8.24
CA ARG A 308 7.74 -17.01 9.41
C ARG A 308 7.18 -15.62 9.06
N ASP A 309 7.62 -15.03 7.96
CA ASP A 309 7.16 -13.72 7.51
C ASP A 309 5.69 -13.81 7.09
N PHE A 310 5.30 -14.88 6.38
CA PHE A 310 3.91 -15.15 6.02
C PHE A 310 3.00 -15.25 7.25
N ALA A 311 3.39 -16.00 8.29
CA ALA A 311 2.62 -16.11 9.52
C ALA A 311 2.48 -14.76 10.24
N GLN A 312 3.53 -13.94 10.26
CA GLN A 312 3.46 -12.57 10.79
C GLN A 312 2.48 -11.70 9.99
N LEU A 313 2.50 -11.77 8.65
CA LEU A 313 1.56 -11.05 7.79
C LEU A 313 0.11 -11.48 8.03
N ILE A 314 -0.14 -12.80 8.10
CA ILE A 314 -1.48 -13.34 8.40
C ILE A 314 -1.96 -12.86 9.77
N LEU A 315 -1.10 -12.89 10.79
CA LEU A 315 -1.45 -12.40 12.13
C LEU A 315 -1.82 -10.90 12.10
N ILE A 316 -0.99 -10.07 11.45
CA ILE A 316 -1.23 -8.63 11.30
C ILE A 316 -2.58 -8.40 10.60
N PHE A 317 -2.82 -9.01 9.43
CA PHE A 317 -4.06 -8.79 8.68
C PHE A 317 -5.30 -9.35 9.37
N THR A 318 -5.18 -10.45 10.12
CA THR A 318 -6.30 -11.00 10.88
C THR A 318 -6.70 -10.06 12.02
N LEU A 319 -5.73 -9.58 12.80
CA LEU A 319 -5.99 -8.64 13.90
C LEU A 319 -6.49 -7.28 13.37
N SER A 320 -5.86 -6.75 12.32
CA SER A 320 -6.29 -5.54 11.63
C SER A 320 -7.72 -5.67 11.07
N GLY A 321 -8.01 -6.78 10.39
CA GLY A 321 -9.35 -7.09 9.87
C GLY A 321 -10.38 -7.20 10.98
N TRP A 322 -10.03 -7.82 12.10
CA TRP A 322 -10.90 -7.92 13.27
C TRP A 322 -11.27 -6.54 13.83
N PHE A 323 -10.29 -5.65 14.06
CA PHE A 323 -10.57 -4.27 14.49
C PHE A 323 -11.43 -3.50 13.46
N PHE A 324 -11.17 -3.66 12.17
CA PHE A 324 -11.87 -2.93 11.10
C PHE A 324 -13.30 -3.43 10.82
N ILE A 325 -13.54 -4.73 10.95
CA ILE A 325 -14.83 -5.37 10.67
C ILE A 325 -15.72 -5.35 11.91
N VAL A 326 -15.20 -5.85 13.04
CA VAL A 326 -15.99 -6.07 14.28
C VAL A 326 -16.18 -4.77 15.06
N TYR A 327 -15.23 -3.83 14.99
CA TYR A 327 -15.30 -2.55 15.70
C TYR A 327 -15.44 -2.70 17.24
N PRO A 328 -14.61 -3.53 17.90
CA PRO A 328 -14.80 -3.92 19.31
C PRO A 328 -14.70 -2.75 20.31
N ILE A 329 -14.05 -1.64 19.94
CA ILE A 329 -13.87 -0.45 20.78
C ILE A 329 -14.48 0.80 20.13
N GLY A 330 -15.52 0.63 19.30
CA GLY A 330 -16.18 1.72 18.61
C GLY A 330 -15.22 2.48 17.68
N GLY A 331 -15.35 3.81 17.60
CA GLY A 331 -14.54 4.65 16.70
C GLY A 331 -13.02 4.53 16.86
N TYR A 332 -12.52 4.12 18.03
CA TYR A 332 -11.08 3.87 18.24
C TYR A 332 -10.57 2.60 17.56
N SER A 333 -11.46 1.74 17.06
CA SER A 333 -11.08 0.47 16.43
C SER A 333 -10.31 0.73 15.14
N HIS A 334 -10.60 1.82 14.45
CA HIS A 334 -9.87 2.24 13.26
C HIS A 334 -8.45 2.73 13.60
N ALA A 335 -8.29 3.48 14.70
CA ALA A 335 -6.98 3.88 15.21
C ALA A 335 -6.13 2.66 15.60
N MET A 336 -6.73 1.67 16.28
CA MET A 336 -6.05 0.41 16.61
C MET A 336 -5.70 -0.41 15.38
N PHE A 337 -6.54 -0.41 14.35
CA PHE A 337 -6.21 -0.98 13.05
C PHE A 337 -4.91 -0.37 12.50
N HIS A 338 -4.72 0.95 12.52
CA HIS A 338 -3.46 1.59 12.10
C HIS A 338 -2.27 1.17 12.97
N VAL A 339 -2.45 1.10 14.29
CA VAL A 339 -1.37 0.66 15.21
C VAL A 339 -0.91 -0.76 14.87
N VAL A 340 -1.83 -1.68 14.59
CA VAL A 340 -1.48 -3.06 14.18
C VAL A 340 -0.80 -3.07 12.80
N VAL A 341 -1.33 -2.31 11.83
CA VAL A 341 -0.72 -2.19 10.50
C VAL A 341 0.65 -1.50 10.54
N ALA A 342 0.97 -0.72 11.58
CA ALA A 342 2.28 -0.07 11.71
C ALA A 342 3.46 -1.07 11.84
N PHE A 343 3.19 -2.35 12.13
CA PHE A 343 4.19 -3.41 12.09
C PHE A 343 4.43 -4.00 10.70
N LEU A 344 3.51 -3.78 9.74
CA LEU A 344 3.59 -4.27 8.37
C LEU A 344 4.88 -3.81 7.64
N PRO A 345 5.29 -2.52 7.71
CA PRO A 345 6.54 -2.05 7.10
C PRO A 345 7.78 -2.91 7.44
N ASN A 346 7.98 -3.25 8.72
CA ASN A 346 9.12 -4.05 9.15
C ASN A 346 9.12 -5.44 8.51
N VAL A 347 7.96 -6.10 8.46
CA VAL A 347 7.86 -7.46 7.91
C VAL A 347 8.09 -7.44 6.39
N ILE A 348 7.45 -6.51 5.68
CA ILE A 348 7.59 -6.42 4.22
C ILE A 348 9.01 -6.03 3.82
N MET A 349 9.60 -5.00 4.42
CA MET A 349 10.94 -4.54 4.01
C MET A 349 12.03 -5.55 4.36
N LYS A 350 11.90 -6.30 5.47
CA LYS A 350 12.80 -7.42 5.75
C LYS A 350 12.64 -8.56 4.74
N SER A 351 11.40 -8.89 4.36
CA SER A 351 11.14 -9.90 3.33
C SER A 351 11.69 -9.48 1.96
N ALA A 352 11.69 -8.18 1.66
CA ALA A 352 12.26 -7.60 0.45
C ALA A 352 13.80 -7.72 0.40
N CYS A 353 14.49 -7.62 1.54
CA CYS A 353 15.94 -7.83 1.63
C CYS A 353 16.35 -9.28 1.31
N LYS A 354 15.46 -10.26 1.50
CA LYS A 354 15.72 -11.69 1.22
C LYS A 354 15.58 -12.08 -0.25
N LEU A 355 15.09 -11.18 -1.10
CA LEU A 355 14.88 -11.46 -2.52
C LEU A 355 16.23 -11.59 -3.25
N GLU A 356 16.32 -12.52 -4.19
CA GLU A 356 17.53 -12.69 -5.02
C GLU A 356 17.88 -11.40 -5.78
N VAL A 357 16.87 -10.71 -6.33
CA VAL A 357 17.05 -9.42 -7.01
C VAL A 357 17.58 -8.30 -6.11
N SER A 358 17.53 -8.47 -4.78
CA SER A 358 18.09 -7.51 -3.82
C SER A 358 19.56 -7.78 -3.49
N ARG A 359 20.07 -8.98 -3.79
CA ARG A 359 21.38 -9.46 -3.35
C ARG A 359 22.54 -8.64 -3.88
N GLU A 360 22.60 -8.40 -5.19
CA GLU A 360 23.70 -7.65 -5.82
C GLU A 360 23.84 -6.24 -5.23
N GLN A 361 22.72 -5.57 -4.98
CA GLN A 361 22.70 -4.22 -4.41
C GLN A 361 23.14 -4.21 -2.95
N ILE A 362 22.75 -5.23 -2.17
CA ILE A 362 23.20 -5.41 -0.78
C ILE A 362 24.70 -5.70 -0.73
N GLU A 363 25.22 -6.56 -1.61
CA GLU A 363 26.65 -6.87 -1.70
C GLU A 363 27.48 -5.65 -2.15
N LEU A 364 26.95 -4.82 -3.07
CA LEU A 364 27.55 -3.54 -3.42
C LEU A 364 27.62 -2.60 -2.20
N ALA A 365 26.49 -2.42 -1.51
CA ALA A 365 26.40 -1.56 -0.33
C ALA A 365 27.35 -2.01 0.79
N ALA A 366 27.47 -3.32 1.01
CA ALA A 366 28.40 -3.92 1.97
C ALA A 366 29.87 -3.60 1.63
N ARG A 367 30.26 -3.72 0.36
CA ARG A 367 31.61 -3.34 -0.09
C ARG A 367 31.88 -1.85 0.06
N CYS A 368 30.89 -1.01 -0.23
CA CYS A 368 30.98 0.43 -0.02
C CYS A 368 31.15 0.77 1.47
N ALA A 369 30.42 0.09 2.36
CA ALA A 369 30.56 0.23 3.81
C ALA A 369 31.98 -0.10 4.29
N VAL A 370 32.56 -1.23 3.84
CA VAL A 370 33.94 -1.62 4.17
C VAL A 370 34.95 -0.56 3.70
N ARG A 371 34.79 -0.02 2.49
CA ARG A 371 35.65 1.06 1.97
C ARG A 371 35.53 2.36 2.77
N ALA A 372 34.34 2.64 3.31
CA ALA A 372 34.09 3.77 4.19
C ALA A 372 34.65 3.57 5.62
N GLY A 373 35.21 2.39 5.92
CA GLY A 373 35.80 2.08 7.23
C GLY A 373 34.78 1.65 8.30
N VAL A 374 33.58 1.21 7.88
CA VAL A 374 32.60 0.54 8.75
C VAL A 374 33.01 -0.91 8.94
#